data_AF-A0A1C4RYY7-F1
#
_entry.id   AF-A0A1C4RYY7-F1
#
_cell.length_a   1.000
_cell.length_b   1.000
_cell.length_c   1.000
_cell.angle_alpha   90.00
_cell.angle_beta   90.00
_cell.angle_gamma   90.00
#
_symmetry.space_group_name_H-M   'P 1'
#
loop_
_entity.id
_entity.type
_entity.pdbx_description
1 polymer ?
#
loop_
_entity_poly.entity_id
_entity_poly.type
_entity_poly.pdbx_seq_one_letter_code
_entity_poly.pdbx_strand_id
1 'polypeptide(L)' 'MHFAAGIALCRAAGCVVTGIDGGPVGPGGSGGSGLVAAADAGTHELLMSMIGGRGRTG' A
#
# COMPACT_ATOMS: atom_id res chain seq x y z
N MET A 1 -13.56 -9.83 0.27
CA MET A 1 -12.87 -9.70 -1.05
C MET A 1 -11.45 -10.23 -0.91
N HIS A 2 -10.97 -11.12 -1.78
CA HIS A 2 -9.60 -11.66 -1.72
C HIS A 2 -8.67 -10.82 -2.58
N PHE A 3 -8.03 -9.80 -1.98
CA PHE A 3 -7.06 -8.92 -2.64
C PHE A 3 -5.77 -9.64 -3.09
N ALA A 4 -5.55 -10.87 -2.61
CA ALA A 4 -4.33 -11.64 -2.80
C ALA A 4 -3.92 -11.82 -4.27
N ALA A 5 -4.88 -12.11 -5.15
CA ALA A 5 -4.59 -12.28 -6.58
C ALA A 5 -4.15 -10.96 -7.26
N GLY A 6 -4.78 -9.84 -6.89
CA GLY A 6 -4.41 -8.52 -7.41
C GLY A 6 -3.05 -8.04 -6.91
N ILE A 7 -2.74 -8.29 -5.63
CA ILE A 7 -1.41 -7.99 -5.07
C ILE A 7 -0.33 -8.79 -5.78
N ALA A 8 -0.57 -10.09 -6.01
CA ALA A 8 0.37 -10.97 -6.70
C ALA A 8 0.66 -10.48 -8.13
N LEU A 9 -0.38 -10.07 -8.88
CA LEU A 9 -0.20 -9.53 -10.22
C LEU A 9 0.56 -8.19 -10.24
N CYS A 10 0.21 -7.25 -9.37
CA CYS A 10 0.94 -5.99 -9.28
C CYS A 10 2.42 -6.21 -8.96
N ARG A 11 2.72 -7.11 -8.01
CA ARG A 11 4.11 -7.46 -7.68
C ARG A 11 4.84 -8.13 -8.84
N ALA A 12 4.17 -9.03 -9.57
CA ALA A 12 4.73 -9.66 -10.75
C ALA A 12 5.04 -8.64 -11.86
N ALA A 13 4.28 -7.55 -11.94
CA ALA A 13 4.53 -6.43 -12.83
C ALA A 13 5.63 -5.46 -12.34
N GLY A 14 6.24 -5.70 -11.18
CA GLY A 14 7.28 -4.86 -10.59
C GLY A 14 6.76 -3.71 -9.71
N CYS A 15 5.45 -3.62 -9.51
CA CYS A 15 4.87 -2.60 -8.66
C CYS A 15 5.18 -2.85 -7.17
N VAL A 16 5.31 -1.76 -6.41
CA VAL A 16 5.41 -1.76 -4.95
C VAL A 16 4.01 -1.81 -4.35
N VAL A 17 3.77 -2.72 -3.39
CA VAL A 17 2.48 -2.85 -2.70
C VAL A 17 2.70 -2.94 -1.19
N THR A 18 2.08 -2.03 -0.44
CA THR A 18 2.16 -1.92 1.03
C THR A 18 0.77 -1.74 1.64
N GLY A 19 0.70 -1.82 2.97
CA GLY A 19 -0.42 -1.26 3.72
C GLY A 19 -0.46 0.27 3.59
N ILE A 20 -1.60 0.86 3.94
CA ILE A 20 -1.76 2.32 3.96
C ILE A 20 -0.79 3.03 4.90
N ASP A 21 -0.32 2.32 5.93
CA ASP A 21 0.68 2.79 6.90
C ASP A 21 2.13 2.65 6.37
N GLY A 22 2.31 2.26 5.10
CA GLY A 22 3.62 1.93 4.51
C GLY A 22 4.19 0.58 4.93
N GLY A 23 3.59 -0.09 5.92
CA GLY A 23 4.01 -1.40 6.42
C GLY A 23 3.75 -2.57 5.45
N PRO A 24 4.34 -3.75 5.72
CA PRO A 24 4.16 -4.93 4.89
C PRO A 24 2.71 -5.42 4.88
N VAL A 25 2.24 -5.90 3.72
CA VAL A 25 0.90 -6.49 3.57
C VAL A 25 0.91 -7.91 4.14
N GLY A 26 0.12 -8.16 5.17
CA GLY A 26 -0.01 -9.49 5.75
C GLY A 26 -0.70 -9.47 7.11
N PRO A 27 -0.97 -10.65 7.71
CA PRO A 27 -1.70 -10.78 8.98
C PRO A 27 -1.01 -10.13 10.19
N GLY A 28 0.24 -9.67 10.06
CA GLY A 28 0.97 -8.90 11.08
C GLY A 28 1.08 -7.39 10.80
N GLY A 29 0.64 -6.92 9.63
CA GLY A 29 0.45 -5.50 9.34
C GLY A 29 -1.00 -5.11 9.63
N SER A 30 -1.29 -3.83 9.85
CA SER A 30 -2.62 -3.25 10.13
C SER A 30 -3.69 -3.78 9.14
N GLY A 31 -4.26 -4.94 9.45
CA GLY A 31 -4.92 -5.84 8.50
C GLY A 31 -6.30 -5.40 8.04
N GLY A 32 -6.66 -4.15 8.29
CA GLY A 32 -7.96 -3.57 7.93
C GLY A 32 -7.89 -2.17 7.33
N SER A 33 -6.73 -1.52 7.28
CA SER A 33 -6.64 -0.08 6.96
C SER A 33 -6.49 0.24 5.46
N GLY A 34 -6.43 -0.78 4.60
CA GLY A 34 -6.32 -0.61 3.15
C GLY A 34 -4.90 -0.77 2.61
N LEU A 35 -4.77 -0.68 1.28
CA LEU A 35 -3.54 -0.99 0.55
C LEU A 35 -3.17 0.17 -0.36
N VAL A 36 -1.86 0.33 -0.57
CA VAL A 36 -1.32 1.27 -1.56
C VAL A 36 -0.45 0.48 -2.53
N ALA A 37 -0.79 0.57 -3.81
CA ALA A 37 -0.02 0.02 -4.91
C ALA A 37 0.53 1.16 -5.75
N ALA A 38 1.82 1.11 -6.07
CA ALA A 38 2.52 2.13 -6.84
C ALA A 38 3.42 1.46 -7.88
N ALA A 39 3.63 2.13 -9.01
CA ALA A 39 4.44 1.59 -10.11
C ALA A 39 5.93 1.42 -9.72
N ASP A 40 6.44 2.28 -8.84
CA ASP A 40 7.81 2.26 -8.33
C ASP A 40 7.89 2.90 -6.92
N ALA A 41 9.01 2.71 -6.23
CA ALA A 41 9.31 3.31 -4.94
C ALA A 41 9.18 4.84 -4.93
N GLY A 42 9.60 5.55 -5.99
CA GLY A 42 9.49 7.02 -6.04
C GLY A 42 8.03 7.50 -6.07
N THR A 43 7.17 6.78 -6.80
CA THR A 43 5.72 7.07 -6.81
C THR A 43 5.06 6.67 -5.49
N HIS A 44 5.53 5.58 -4.87
CA HIS A 44 5.06 5.10 -3.59
C HIS A 44 5.27 6.13 -2.48
N GLU A 45 6.48 6.68 -2.36
CA GLU A 45 6.82 7.74 -1.40
C GLU A 45 5.93 8.98 -1.57
N LEU A 46 5.67 9.39 -2.82
CA LEU A 46 4.78 10.51 -3.10
C LEU A 46 3.34 10.24 -2.63
N LEU A 47 2.84 9.03 -2.91
CA LEU A 47 1.52 8.59 -2.44
C LEU A 47 1.45 8.56 -0.91
N MET A 48 2.46 8.00 -0.24
CA MET A 48 2.57 7.98 1.22
C MET A 48 2.56 9.38 1.81
N SER A 49 3.30 10.33 1.21
CA SER A 49 3.30 11.72 1.66
C SER A 49 1.93 12.39 1.53
N MET A 50 1.18 12.09 0.47
CA MET A 50 -0.19 12.60 0.28
C MET A 50 -1.18 11.99 1.27
N ILE A 51 -1.03 10.70 1.57
CA ILE A 51 -1.91 9.95 2.47
C ILE A 51 -1.66 10.33 3.93
N GLY A 52 -0.39 10.41 4.35
CA GLY A 52 0.01 10.84 5.69
C GLY A 52 -0.35 12.30 6.00
N GLY A 53 -0.48 13.14 4.97
CA GLY A 53 -1.05 14.49 5.08
C GLY A 53 -2.57 14.51 5.29
N ARG A 54 -3.28 13.47 4.85
CA ARG A 54 -4.74 13.34 4.92
C ARG A 54 -5.23 12.61 6.17
N GLY A 55 -4.37 11.83 6.82
CA GLY A 55 -4.67 11.05 8.03
C GLY A 55 -4.65 11.84 9.36
N ARG A 56 -4.34 13.14 9.35
CA ARG A 56 -4.23 13.98 10.57
C ARG A 56 -5.46 14.84 10.86
N THR A 57 -6.62 14.51 10.29
CA THR A 57 -7.92 15.14 10.60
C THR A 57 -8.71 14.39 11.69
N GLY A 58 -8.01 13.71 12.60
CA GLY A 58 -8.61 13.11 13.79
C GLY A 58 -8.42 14.00 15.01
#